data_AF-A0A290QA89-F1
#
_entry.id   AF-A0A290QA89-F1
#
_cell.length_a   1.000
_cell.length_b   1.000
_cell.length_c   1.000
_cell.angle_alpha   90.00
_cell.angle_beta   90.00
_cell.angle_gamma   90.00
#
_symmetry.space_group_name_H-M   'P 1'
#
loop_
_entity.id
_entity.type
_entity.pdbx_description
1 polymer ?
#
loop_
_entity_poly.entity_id
_entity_poly.type
_entity_poly.pdbx_seq_one_letter_code
_entity_poly.pdbx_strand_id
1 'polypeptide(L)'
;MIPLPPLAEQKRIVAKVDELMALCDRLELRQQERETLHAALARATLARFAEAPTLANQTLLFHSSFSIPPSDLRKYILTLAVQGQLVLQDPNDEPAETSSNIDSLFDLPSNRRWRALGSLGLCRTGRTPATNEPQNYGERFPFIGPGQITPSGSFTAPEKATTSRGLENSTDAIASDILMVCIGGSIGKAAICVQPMGFNQQINSVRLKSALPE
;
A
#
# COMPACT_ATOMS: atom_id res chain seq x y z
N MET A 1 12.98 -6.35 -51.59
CA MET A 1 13.06 -7.80 -51.86
C MET A 1 13.31 -8.51 -50.55
N ILE A 2 12.46 -9.48 -50.19
CA ILE A 2 12.71 -10.35 -49.03
C ILE A 2 13.49 -11.57 -49.55
N PRO A 3 14.67 -11.90 -49.01
CA PRO A 3 15.41 -13.08 -49.43
C PRO A 3 14.59 -14.33 -49.10
N LEU A 4 14.33 -15.16 -50.12
CA LEU A 4 13.53 -16.38 -49.98
C LEU A 4 14.47 -17.58 -49.76
N PRO A 5 14.45 -18.24 -48.60
CA PRO A 5 15.28 -19.42 -48.37
C PRO A 5 14.80 -20.62 -49.19
N PRO A 6 15.60 -21.68 -49.36
CA PRO A 6 15.18 -22.90 -50.05
C PRO A 6 13.92 -23.52 -49.41
N LEU A 7 13.09 -24.21 -50.20
CA LEU A 7 11.80 -24.75 -49.75
C LEU A 7 11.89 -25.67 -48.51
N ALA A 8 12.97 -26.45 -48.40
CA ALA A 8 13.19 -27.30 -47.23
C ALA A 8 13.33 -26.46 -45.93
N GLU A 9 14.05 -25.34 -46.02
CA GLU A 9 14.24 -24.44 -44.89
C GLU A 9 12.98 -23.66 -44.55
N GLN A 10 12.19 -23.23 -45.56
CA GLN A 10 10.87 -22.63 -45.32
C GLN A 10 9.96 -23.57 -44.52
N LYS A 11 9.89 -24.86 -44.89
CA LYS A 11 9.08 -25.86 -44.16
C LYS A 11 9.59 -26.08 -42.74
N ARG A 12 10.91 -26.09 -42.53
CA ARG A 12 11.52 -26.21 -41.19
C ARG A 12 11.19 -25.00 -40.31
N ILE A 13 11.23 -23.80 -40.89
CA ILE A 13 10.85 -22.55 -40.22
C ILE A 13 9.37 -22.60 -39.83
N VAL A 14 8.47 -22.92 -40.77
CA VAL A 14 7.03 -23.03 -40.50
C VAL A 14 6.75 -24.03 -39.38
N ALA A 15 7.34 -25.23 -39.43
CA ALA A 15 7.16 -26.23 -38.38
C ALA A 15 7.63 -25.74 -37.00
N LYS A 16 8.72 -24.96 -36.93
CA LYS A 16 9.18 -24.36 -35.67
C LYS A 16 8.30 -23.22 -35.19
N VAL A 17 7.76 -22.41 -36.11
CA VAL A 17 6.78 -21.38 -35.76
C VAL A 17 5.51 -22.01 -35.19
N ASP A 18 4.99 -23.07 -35.82
CA ASP A 18 3.81 -23.79 -35.33
C ASP A 18 4.04 -24.37 -33.92
N GLU A 19 5.21 -24.95 -33.67
CA GLU A 19 5.60 -25.46 -32.35
C GLU A 19 5.64 -24.34 -31.29
N LEU A 20 6.24 -23.19 -31.63
CA LEU A 20 6.32 -22.04 -30.73
C LEU A 20 4.94 -21.43 -30.45
N MET A 21 4.08 -21.32 -31.46
CA MET A 21 2.70 -20.84 -31.28
C MET A 21 1.91 -21.76 -30.34
N ALA A 22 2.02 -23.08 -30.51
CA ALA A 22 1.38 -24.04 -29.61
C ALA A 22 1.96 -24.03 -28.17
N LEU A 23 3.19 -23.52 -27.98
CA LEU A 23 3.75 -23.27 -26.65
C LEU A 23 3.18 -21.96 -26.06
N CYS A 24 3.08 -20.90 -26.85
CA CYS A 24 2.46 -19.63 -26.44
C CYS A 24 1.01 -19.87 -25.98
N ASP A 25 0.19 -20.57 -26.77
CA ASP A 25 -1.21 -20.86 -26.44
C ASP A 25 -1.34 -21.57 -25.07
N ARG A 26 -0.44 -22.53 -24.80
CA ARG A 26 -0.41 -23.23 -23.50
C ARG A 26 0.03 -22.35 -22.35
N LEU A 27 0.98 -21.45 -22.57
CA LEU A 27 1.44 -20.52 -21.54
C LEU A 27 0.36 -19.51 -21.20
N GLU A 28 -0.34 -18.99 -22.22
CA GLU A 28 -1.48 -18.09 -22.05
C GLU A 28 -2.61 -18.75 -21.25
N LEU A 29 -2.98 -19.99 -21.60
CA LEU A 29 -3.98 -20.74 -20.86
C LEU A 29 -3.61 -20.92 -19.38
N ARG A 30 -2.37 -21.37 -19.11
CA ARG A 30 -1.89 -21.55 -17.72
C ARG A 30 -1.83 -20.24 -16.95
N GLN A 31 -1.49 -19.14 -17.62
CA GLN A 31 -1.47 -17.83 -17.01
C GLN A 31 -2.88 -17.39 -16.60
N GLN A 32 -3.87 -17.59 -17.47
CA GLN A 32 -5.25 -17.27 -17.19
C GLN A 32 -5.84 -18.14 -16.06
N GLU A 33 -5.55 -19.44 -16.05
CA GLU A 33 -5.92 -20.35 -14.95
C GLU A 33 -5.31 -19.91 -13.61
N ARG A 34 -4.03 -19.52 -13.61
CA ARG A 34 -3.36 -19.01 -12.41
C ARG A 34 -3.98 -17.71 -11.91
N GLU A 35 -4.26 -16.76 -12.80
CA GLU A 35 -4.87 -15.47 -12.44
C GLU A 35 -6.28 -15.65 -11.85
N THR A 36 -7.08 -16.53 -12.45
CA THR A 36 -8.43 -16.83 -11.94
C THR A 36 -8.38 -17.50 -10.57
N LEU A 37 -7.48 -18.47 -10.36
CA LEU A 37 -7.28 -19.11 -9.07
C LEU A 37 -6.77 -18.12 -8.00
N HIS A 38 -5.79 -17.29 -8.33
CA HIS A 38 -5.25 -16.28 -7.42
C HIS A 38 -6.33 -15.27 -7.00
N ALA A 39 -7.15 -14.80 -7.94
CA ALA A 39 -8.26 -13.90 -7.65
C ALA A 39 -9.33 -14.57 -6.77
N ALA A 40 -9.63 -15.85 -7.00
CA ALA A 40 -10.56 -16.60 -6.16
C ALA A 40 -10.03 -16.76 -4.73
N LEU A 41 -8.74 -17.07 -4.58
CA LEU A 41 -8.09 -17.23 -3.27
C LEU A 41 -8.02 -15.91 -2.49
N ALA A 42 -7.71 -14.80 -3.18
CA ALA A 42 -7.75 -13.46 -2.59
C ALA A 42 -9.15 -13.11 -2.04
N ARG A 43 -10.20 -13.32 -2.84
CA ARG A 43 -11.59 -13.10 -2.43
C ARG A 43 -12.01 -13.99 -1.26
N ALA A 44 -11.69 -15.28 -1.31
CA ALA A 44 -12.01 -16.22 -0.23
C ALA A 44 -11.33 -15.86 1.08
N THR A 45 -10.09 -15.37 1.02
CA THR A 45 -9.35 -14.95 2.21
C THR A 45 -9.92 -13.68 2.82
N LEU A 46 -10.31 -12.69 1.99
CA LEU A 46 -11.03 -11.51 2.45
C LEU A 46 -12.35 -11.88 3.14
N ALA A 47 -13.17 -12.74 2.50
CA ALA A 47 -14.43 -13.21 3.07
C ALA A 47 -14.22 -13.87 4.43
N ARG A 48 -13.23 -14.77 4.54
CA ARG A 48 -12.91 -15.44 5.81
C ARG A 48 -12.46 -14.45 6.90
N PHE A 49 -11.76 -13.38 6.53
CA PHE A 49 -11.40 -12.33 7.48
C PHE A 49 -12.60 -11.49 7.94
N ALA A 50 -13.58 -11.20 7.08
CA ALA A 50 -14.80 -10.51 7.51
C ALA A 50 -15.65 -11.33 8.47
N GLU A 51 -15.82 -12.62 8.19
CA GLU A 51 -16.58 -13.52 9.04
C GLU A 51 -15.94 -13.68 10.42
N ALA A 52 -14.61 -13.70 10.45
CA ALA A 52 -13.84 -13.83 11.67
C ALA A 52 -12.53 -13.04 11.53
N PRO A 53 -12.46 -11.78 12.01
CA PRO A 53 -11.29 -10.89 11.93
C PRO A 53 -10.19 -11.29 12.92
N THR A 54 -9.96 -12.59 13.05
CA THR A 54 -8.93 -13.16 13.89
C THR A 54 -7.56 -12.89 13.29
N LEU A 55 -6.53 -12.93 14.13
CA LEU A 55 -5.16 -12.78 13.69
C LEU A 55 -4.71 -13.85 12.67
N ALA A 56 -5.23 -15.08 12.80
CA ALA A 56 -4.97 -16.16 11.84
C ALA A 56 -5.46 -15.76 10.45
N ASN A 57 -6.69 -15.25 10.35
CA ASN A 57 -7.25 -14.77 9.08
C ASN A 57 -6.58 -13.48 8.60
N GLN A 58 -6.15 -12.59 9.50
CA GLN A 58 -5.37 -11.41 9.13
C GLN A 58 -4.05 -11.80 8.45
N THR A 59 -3.34 -12.80 8.99
CA THR A 59 -2.06 -13.25 8.43
C THR A 59 -2.23 -13.80 7.02
N LEU A 60 -3.37 -14.46 6.75
CA LEU A 60 -3.67 -14.99 5.42
C LEU A 60 -3.84 -13.90 4.36
N LEU A 61 -4.31 -12.70 4.73
CA LEU A 61 -4.46 -11.57 3.79
C LEU A 61 -3.14 -11.20 3.10
N PHE A 62 -2.01 -11.50 3.73
CA PHE A 62 -0.67 -11.16 3.26
C PHE A 62 0.13 -12.40 2.79
N HIS A 63 -0.54 -13.52 2.50
CA HIS A 63 0.12 -14.73 2.02
C HIS A 63 0.68 -14.54 0.60
N SER A 64 1.90 -14.99 0.34
CA SER A 64 2.63 -14.75 -0.93
C SER A 64 2.02 -15.43 -2.17
N SER A 65 1.11 -16.38 -2.00
CA SER A 65 0.46 -17.10 -3.10
C SER A 65 -0.52 -16.24 -3.91
N PHE A 66 -0.94 -15.10 -3.40
CA PHE A 66 -1.82 -14.18 -4.10
C PHE A 66 -1.49 -12.75 -3.67
N SER A 67 -2.07 -11.78 -4.37
CA SER A 67 -1.97 -10.37 -3.99
C SER A 67 -3.37 -9.80 -3.89
N ILE A 68 -3.63 -9.08 -2.80
CA ILE A 68 -4.83 -8.27 -2.65
C ILE A 68 -4.43 -6.83 -2.98
N PRO A 69 -5.04 -6.19 -3.99
CA PRO A 69 -4.78 -4.78 -4.27
C PRO A 69 -5.04 -3.93 -3.02
N PRO A 70 -4.16 -2.95 -2.69
CA PRO A 70 -4.36 -2.10 -1.52
C PRO A 70 -5.71 -1.38 -1.50
N SER A 71 -6.24 -1.03 -2.68
CA SER A 71 -7.58 -0.44 -2.83
C SER A 71 -8.69 -1.37 -2.33
N ASP A 72 -8.59 -2.66 -2.65
CA ASP A 72 -9.59 -3.66 -2.33
C ASP A 72 -9.54 -3.99 -0.85
N LEU A 73 -8.32 -4.20 -0.31
CA LEU A 73 -8.10 -4.40 1.11
C LEU A 73 -8.62 -3.21 1.93
N ARG A 74 -8.31 -1.98 1.52
CA ARG A 74 -8.77 -0.75 2.18
C ARG A 74 -10.30 -0.65 2.16
N LYS A 75 -10.93 -0.84 0.99
CA LYS A 75 -12.38 -0.79 0.85
C LYS A 75 -13.03 -1.78 1.81
N TYR A 76 -12.48 -2.98 1.89
CA TYR A 76 -12.99 -4.05 2.74
C TYR A 76 -12.84 -3.76 4.24
N ILE A 77 -11.63 -3.37 4.69
CA ILE A 77 -11.38 -3.01 6.09
C ILE A 77 -12.27 -1.83 6.50
N LEU A 78 -12.43 -0.83 5.64
CA LEU A 78 -13.29 0.33 5.92
C LEU A 78 -14.75 -0.08 6.07
N THR A 79 -15.25 -0.96 5.20
CA THR A 79 -16.62 -1.51 5.32
C THR A 79 -16.81 -2.21 6.67
N LEU A 80 -15.88 -3.09 7.06
CA LEU A 80 -15.94 -3.77 8.35
C LEU A 80 -15.85 -2.79 9.53
N ALA A 81 -15.02 -1.75 9.43
CA ALA A 81 -14.89 -0.72 10.45
C ALA A 81 -16.22 0.01 10.69
N VAL A 82 -16.87 0.44 9.61
CA VAL A 82 -18.15 1.15 9.65
C VAL A 82 -19.26 0.24 10.20
N GLN A 83 -19.18 -1.07 9.96
CA GLN A 83 -20.10 -2.06 10.51
C GLN A 83 -19.79 -2.44 11.96
N GLY A 84 -18.69 -1.95 12.55
CA GLY A 84 -18.25 -2.35 13.89
C GLY A 84 -17.73 -3.78 13.98
N GLN A 85 -17.40 -4.41 12.85
CA GLN A 85 -17.04 -5.83 12.75
C GLN A 85 -15.53 -6.09 12.78
N LEU A 86 -14.69 -5.08 13.03
CA LEU A 86 -13.24 -5.29 13.12
C LEU A 86 -12.79 -5.91 14.46
N VAL A 87 -13.65 -5.85 15.48
CA VAL A 87 -13.41 -6.38 16.82
C VAL A 87 -14.70 -7.03 17.30
N LEU A 88 -14.61 -8.03 18.18
CA LEU A 88 -15.76 -8.56 18.89
C LEU A 88 -16.37 -7.42 19.71
N GLN A 89 -17.68 -7.19 19.55
CA GLN A 89 -18.39 -6.16 20.30
C GLN A 89 -18.81 -6.74 21.66
N ASP A 90 -18.27 -6.21 22.76
CA ASP A 90 -18.85 -6.44 24.08
C ASP A 90 -19.88 -5.33 24.37
N PRO A 91 -21.15 -5.65 24.65
CA PRO A 91 -22.13 -4.63 25.02
C PRO A 91 -21.79 -3.85 26.31
N ASN A 92 -20.80 -4.30 27.09
CA ASN A 92 -20.29 -3.60 28.27
C ASN A 92 -18.96 -2.87 28.02
N ASP A 93 -18.43 -2.88 26.79
CA ASP A 93 -17.19 -2.15 26.47
C ASP A 93 -17.35 -0.66 26.77
N GLU A 94 -16.41 -0.09 27.52
CA GLU A 94 -16.34 1.35 27.73
C GLU A 94 -15.91 2.06 26.43
N PRO A 95 -16.26 3.37 26.27
CA PRO A 95 -15.78 4.16 25.13
C PRO A 95 -14.27 4.05 24.94
N ALA A 96 -13.82 3.96 23.69
CA ALA A 96 -12.40 3.75 23.35
C ALA A 96 -11.43 4.75 24.00
N GLU A 97 -11.89 5.96 24.34
CA GLU A 97 -11.13 7.00 25.03
C GLU A 97 -10.71 6.61 26.47
N THR A 98 -11.41 5.66 27.10
CA THR A 98 -11.17 5.22 28.49
C THR A 98 -10.33 3.94 28.59
N SER A 99 -10.14 3.23 27.47
CA SER A 99 -9.40 1.96 27.42
C SER A 99 -7.88 2.17 27.59
N SER A 100 -7.43 2.16 28.84
CA SER A 100 -6.03 2.38 29.21
C SER A 100 -5.13 1.15 28.98
N ASN A 101 -5.69 0.00 28.65
CA ASN A 101 -4.97 -1.27 28.58
C ASN A 101 -4.91 -1.84 27.16
N ILE A 102 -3.94 -1.35 26.37
CA ILE A 102 -3.68 -1.84 25.01
C ILE A 102 -3.05 -3.25 25.03
N ASP A 103 -2.61 -3.74 26.18
CA ASP A 103 -1.81 -4.98 26.27
C ASP A 103 -2.64 -6.26 26.13
N SER A 104 -3.98 -6.17 26.09
CA SER A 104 -4.86 -7.35 25.98
C SER A 104 -6.17 -7.06 25.23
N LEU A 105 -6.11 -6.49 24.02
CA LEU A 105 -7.32 -6.36 23.18
C LEU A 105 -7.86 -7.73 22.73
N PHE A 106 -6.96 -8.65 22.40
CA PHE A 106 -7.24 -10.06 22.14
C PHE A 106 -5.95 -10.89 22.21
N ASP A 107 -6.11 -12.21 22.34
CA ASP A 107 -5.00 -13.16 22.40
C ASP A 107 -4.13 -13.09 21.13
N LEU A 108 -2.84 -12.86 21.35
CA LEU A 108 -1.83 -12.93 20.31
C LEU A 108 -1.04 -14.24 20.45
N PRO A 109 -0.57 -14.85 19.34
CA PRO A 109 0.36 -15.94 19.37
C PRO A 109 1.66 -15.49 20.06
N SER A 110 2.38 -16.44 20.64
CA SER A 110 3.53 -16.22 21.51
C SER A 110 4.66 -15.37 20.92
N ASN A 111 4.71 -15.20 19.59
CA ASN A 111 5.71 -14.41 18.87
C ASN A 111 5.24 -12.99 18.50
N ARG A 112 4.07 -12.54 18.95
CA ARG A 112 3.56 -11.18 18.72
C ARG A 112 3.20 -10.50 20.04
N ARG A 113 3.19 -9.17 20.02
CA ARG A 113 2.77 -8.35 21.17
C ARG A 113 2.09 -7.09 20.71
N TRP A 114 1.17 -6.59 21.52
CA TRP A 114 0.62 -5.27 21.34
C TRP A 114 1.69 -4.21 21.53
N ARG A 115 1.66 -3.18 20.68
CA ARG A 115 2.52 -2.00 20.79
C ARG A 115 1.78 -0.79 20.23
N ALA A 116 1.87 0.33 20.93
CA ALA A 116 1.44 1.61 20.38
C ALA A 116 2.25 1.96 19.12
N LEU A 117 1.60 2.51 18.09
CA LEU A 117 2.25 2.88 16.82
C LEU A 117 3.44 3.83 17.04
N GLY A 118 3.29 4.81 17.95
CA GLY A 118 4.38 5.74 18.32
C GLY A 118 5.60 5.06 18.95
N SER A 119 5.51 3.80 19.39
CA SER A 119 6.66 3.05 19.89
C SER A 119 7.47 2.37 18.78
N LEU A 120 6.91 2.24 17.57
CA LEU A 120 7.55 1.63 16.39
C LEU A 120 8.48 2.58 15.64
N GLY A 121 8.28 3.89 15.80
CA GLY A 121 8.90 4.87 14.92
C GLY A 121 8.59 6.32 15.31
N LEU A 122 9.14 7.23 14.51
CA LEU A 122 8.85 8.65 14.58
C LEU A 122 7.58 8.95 13.76
N CYS A 123 6.50 9.30 14.46
CA CYS A 123 5.25 9.73 13.84
C CYS A 123 5.22 11.25 13.74
N ARG A 124 4.96 11.82 12.55
CA ARG A 124 4.92 13.28 12.36
C ARG A 124 3.77 13.71 11.47
N THR A 125 3.08 14.77 11.86
CA THR A 125 2.11 15.47 11.01
C THR A 125 2.83 16.42 10.05
N GLY A 126 2.31 16.52 8.83
CA GLY A 126 2.90 17.37 7.79
C GLY A 126 2.78 18.86 8.09
N ARG A 127 3.73 19.65 7.57
CA ARG A 127 3.76 21.11 7.72
C ARG A 127 3.99 21.74 6.37
N THR A 128 3.21 22.76 6.05
CA THR A 128 3.33 23.50 4.80
C THR A 128 4.26 24.67 5.09
N PRO A 129 5.39 24.80 4.36
CA PRO A 129 6.25 25.97 4.47
C PRO A 129 5.47 27.27 4.24
N ALA A 130 5.94 28.37 4.82
CA ALA A 130 5.25 29.65 4.73
C ALA A 130 5.02 30.04 3.24
N THR A 131 3.76 30.16 2.82
CA THR A 131 3.36 30.42 1.42
C THR A 131 3.70 31.83 0.94
N ASN A 132 3.88 32.76 1.87
CA ASN A 132 4.34 34.12 1.63
C ASN A 132 5.86 34.24 1.46
N GLU A 133 6.61 33.15 1.59
CA GLU A 133 8.06 33.10 1.34
C GLU A 133 8.34 32.26 0.07
N PRO A 134 8.45 32.90 -1.12
CA PRO A 134 8.66 32.20 -2.38
C PRO A 134 9.94 31.35 -2.40
N GLN A 135 10.92 31.70 -1.58
CA GLN A 135 12.20 30.99 -1.44
C GLN A 135 12.05 29.54 -0.93
N ASN A 136 10.91 29.21 -0.31
CA ASN A 136 10.58 27.85 0.10
C ASN A 136 10.13 26.97 -1.07
N TYR A 137 9.69 27.56 -2.18
CA TYR A 137 9.10 26.85 -3.30
C TYR A 137 10.04 26.85 -4.52
N GLY A 138 10.08 25.72 -5.22
CA GLY A 138 10.98 25.50 -6.35
C GLY A 138 10.66 24.17 -7.02
N GLU A 139 11.67 23.52 -7.58
CA GLU A 139 11.48 22.30 -8.39
C GLU A 139 12.25 21.09 -7.84
N ARG A 140 12.83 21.18 -6.64
CA ARG A 140 13.78 20.18 -6.13
C ARG A 140 13.10 18.98 -5.46
N PHE A 141 12.26 19.23 -4.46
CA PHE A 141 11.62 18.17 -3.68
C PHE A 141 10.10 18.20 -3.86
N PRO A 142 9.45 17.10 -4.23
CA PRO A 142 7.99 17.05 -4.32
C PRO A 142 7.32 17.50 -3.03
N PHE A 143 6.22 18.23 -3.13
CA PHE A 143 5.35 18.55 -2.01
C PHE A 143 3.99 17.90 -2.20
N ILE A 144 3.66 16.93 -1.35
CA ILE A 144 2.51 16.04 -1.52
C ILE A 144 1.34 16.48 -0.64
N GLY A 145 0.16 16.58 -1.23
CA GLY A 145 -1.13 16.71 -0.54
C GLY A 145 -1.95 15.42 -0.61
N PRO A 146 -3.13 15.38 0.02
CA PRO A 146 -3.95 14.17 0.10
C PRO A 146 -4.58 13.78 -1.24
N GLY A 147 -4.65 14.72 -2.19
CA GLY A 147 -5.11 14.47 -3.55
C GLY A 147 -4.13 13.61 -4.35
N GLN A 148 -2.82 13.76 -4.08
CA GLN A 148 -1.77 13.07 -4.81
C GLN A 148 -1.47 11.66 -4.29
N ILE A 149 -2.02 11.27 -3.14
CA ILE A 149 -1.97 9.87 -2.70
C ILE A 149 -3.11 9.13 -3.39
N THR A 150 -2.80 8.05 -4.11
CA THR A 150 -3.78 7.23 -4.80
C THR A 150 -4.38 6.17 -3.86
N PRO A 151 -5.60 5.67 -4.15
CA PRO A 151 -6.14 4.51 -3.43
C PRO A 151 -5.30 3.22 -3.57
N SER A 152 -4.43 3.15 -4.60
CA SER A 152 -3.60 1.98 -4.90
C SER A 152 -2.27 1.93 -4.14
N GLY A 153 -1.95 2.95 -3.35
CA GLY A 153 -0.68 2.97 -2.60
C GLY A 153 0.46 3.73 -3.28
N SER A 154 0.17 4.56 -4.28
CA SER A 154 1.15 5.30 -5.07
C SER A 154 0.94 6.81 -4.97
N PHE A 155 1.88 7.56 -5.53
CA PHE A 155 1.75 9.02 -5.70
C PHE A 155 1.43 9.36 -7.17
N THR A 156 0.57 10.35 -7.39
CA THR A 156 0.46 11.04 -8.68
C THR A 156 1.55 12.10 -8.81
N ALA A 157 1.63 12.76 -9.97
CA ALA A 157 2.50 13.92 -10.13
C ALA A 157 2.24 14.97 -9.04
N PRO A 158 3.30 15.53 -8.43
CA PRO A 158 3.14 16.59 -7.45
C PRO A 158 2.67 17.88 -8.13
N GLU A 159 1.76 18.61 -7.49
CA GLU A 159 1.33 19.93 -7.96
C GLU A 159 2.33 21.03 -7.62
N LYS A 160 3.18 20.78 -6.63
CA LYS A 160 4.16 21.74 -6.10
C LYS A 160 5.44 21.01 -5.71
N ALA A 161 6.54 21.75 -5.71
CA ALA A 161 7.79 21.29 -5.14
C ALA A 161 8.42 22.39 -4.27
N THR A 162 9.31 21.99 -3.39
CA THR A 162 10.05 22.85 -2.47
C THR A 162 11.53 22.89 -2.81
N THR A 163 12.20 23.93 -2.34
CA THR A 163 13.66 24.00 -2.28
C THR A 163 14.17 23.21 -1.07
N SER A 164 15.49 23.10 -0.90
CA SER A 164 16.08 22.56 0.34
C SER A 164 15.61 23.31 1.58
N ARG A 165 15.67 24.65 1.54
CA ARG A 165 15.15 25.50 2.61
C ARG A 165 13.67 25.26 2.87
N GLY A 166 12.87 25.12 1.81
CA GLY A 166 11.46 24.82 1.96
C GLY A 166 11.19 23.48 2.64
N LEU A 167 11.95 22.44 2.30
CA LEU A 167 11.84 21.14 2.94
C LEU A 167 12.29 21.18 4.41
N GLU A 168 13.36 21.91 4.74
CA GLU A 168 13.82 22.14 6.13
C GLU A 168 12.76 22.88 6.96
N ASN A 169 12.02 23.80 6.33
CA ASN A 169 10.90 24.52 6.95
C ASN A 169 9.59 23.71 6.96
N SER A 170 9.59 22.50 6.40
CA SER A 170 8.46 21.56 6.34
C SER A 170 8.62 20.44 7.37
N THR A 171 7.67 19.52 7.39
CA THR A 171 7.96 18.14 7.78
C THR A 171 8.42 17.38 6.54
N ASP A 172 9.55 16.67 6.62
CA ASP A 172 10.10 15.83 5.55
C ASP A 172 9.60 14.38 5.65
N ALA A 173 9.59 13.67 4.53
CA ALA A 173 9.59 12.22 4.47
C ALA A 173 10.74 11.78 3.58
N ILE A 174 11.34 10.62 3.90
CA ILE A 174 12.40 9.99 3.12
C ILE A 174 11.94 8.60 2.64
N ALA A 175 12.73 8.00 1.74
CA ALA A 175 12.44 6.66 1.24
C ALA A 175 12.15 5.66 2.38
N SER A 176 11.09 4.86 2.22
CA SER A 176 10.53 3.91 3.19
C SER A 176 9.65 4.49 4.30
N ASP A 177 9.54 5.82 4.43
CA ASP A 177 8.52 6.40 5.31
C ASP A 177 7.12 6.06 4.78
N ILE A 178 6.19 5.77 5.68
CA ILE A 178 4.79 5.54 5.31
C ILE A 178 4.03 6.84 5.51
N LEU A 179 3.39 7.35 4.45
CA LEU A 179 2.50 8.52 4.53
C LEU A 179 1.05 8.04 4.51
N MET A 180 0.20 8.64 5.34
CA MET A 180 -1.22 8.34 5.42
C MET A 180 -2.04 9.62 5.55
N VAL A 181 -3.09 9.75 4.74
CA VAL A 181 -4.08 10.81 4.86
C VAL A 181 -4.94 10.54 6.10
N CYS A 182 -4.93 11.46 7.05
CA CYS A 182 -5.64 11.37 8.32
C CYS A 182 -6.80 12.37 8.45
N ILE A 183 -6.94 13.32 7.52
CA ILE A 183 -7.96 14.38 7.58
C ILE A 183 -8.61 14.59 6.21
N GLY A 184 -9.95 14.71 6.18
CA GLY A 184 -10.75 15.06 5.00
C GLY A 184 -11.38 13.87 4.27
N GLY A 185 -11.98 14.11 3.10
CA GLY A 185 -12.75 13.09 2.36
C GLY A 185 -11.93 11.92 1.81
N SER A 186 -10.60 11.97 1.88
CA SER A 186 -9.68 10.92 1.42
C SER A 186 -8.95 10.19 2.55
N ILE A 187 -9.45 10.24 3.79
CA ILE A 187 -8.91 9.52 4.95
C ILE A 187 -8.60 8.05 4.62
N GLY A 188 -7.45 7.58 5.09
CA GLY A 188 -7.01 6.19 4.96
C GLY A 188 -6.29 5.87 3.66
N LYS A 189 -6.16 6.81 2.73
CA LYS A 189 -5.19 6.66 1.63
C LYS A 189 -3.78 6.68 2.22
N ALA A 190 -2.95 5.73 1.84
CA ALA A 190 -1.57 5.66 2.31
C ALA A 190 -0.64 5.29 1.15
N ALA A 191 0.63 5.66 1.24
CA ALA A 191 1.66 5.31 0.26
C ALA A 191 3.03 5.24 0.94
N ILE A 192 3.92 4.42 0.40
CA ILE A 192 5.31 4.35 0.84
C ILE A 192 6.11 5.39 0.07
N CYS A 193 6.79 6.26 0.80
CA CYS A 193 7.71 7.25 0.26
C CYS A 193 8.87 6.57 -0.48
N VAL A 194 9.19 7.05 -1.67
CA VAL A 194 10.30 6.49 -2.49
C VAL A 194 11.47 7.46 -2.66
N GLN A 195 11.29 8.72 -2.25
CA GLN A 195 12.27 9.80 -2.40
C GLN A 195 12.00 10.92 -1.38
N PRO A 196 12.99 11.76 -1.04
CA PRO A 196 12.77 12.89 -0.15
C PRO A 196 11.65 13.82 -0.64
N MET A 197 10.69 14.15 0.23
CA MET A 197 9.54 14.98 -0.10
C MET A 197 8.98 15.71 1.13
N GLY A 198 8.28 16.82 0.90
CA GLY A 198 7.45 17.48 1.91
C GLY A 198 5.98 17.05 1.79
N PHE A 199 5.18 17.26 2.83
CA PHE A 199 3.76 16.93 2.80
C PHE A 199 2.91 17.82 3.72
N ASN A 200 1.62 17.93 3.40
CA ASN A 200 0.70 18.84 4.07
C ASN A 200 0.13 18.31 5.40
N GLN A 201 -0.64 19.15 6.09
CA GLN A 201 -1.14 18.93 7.47
C GLN A 201 -2.17 17.82 7.56
N GLN A 202 -2.74 17.41 6.43
CA GLN A 202 -3.74 16.35 6.37
C GLN A 202 -3.09 14.97 6.34
N ILE A 203 -1.76 14.91 6.22
CA ILE A 203 -1.00 13.68 6.10
C ILE A 203 -0.11 13.51 7.34
N ASN A 204 -0.12 12.32 7.90
CA ASN A 204 0.85 11.88 8.89
C ASN A 204 1.85 10.92 8.23
N SER A 205 3.09 10.98 8.71
CA SER A 205 4.16 10.05 8.36
C SER A 205 4.51 9.14 9.53
N VAL A 206 4.97 7.93 9.23
CA VAL A 206 5.60 7.02 10.17
C VAL A 206 6.96 6.62 9.60
N ARG A 207 8.04 7.00 10.30
CA ARG A 207 9.41 6.53 10.03
C ARG A 207 9.77 5.46 11.04
N LEU A 208 9.98 4.23 10.58
CA LEU A 208 10.33 3.10 11.45
C LEU A 208 11.68 3.33 12.13
N LYS A 209 11.82 2.89 13.39
CA LYS A 209 13.08 3.01 14.14
C LYS A 209 14.28 2.37 13.43
N SER A 210 14.07 1.26 12.72
CA SER A 210 15.11 0.60 11.93
C SER A 210 15.68 1.45 10.79
N ALA A 211 15.01 2.55 10.44
CA ALA A 211 15.42 3.48 9.39
C ALA A 211 15.91 4.83 9.96
N LEU A 212 15.98 4.99 11.29
CA LEU A 212 16.57 6.17 11.91
C LEU A 212 18.09 5.97 12.05
N PRO A 213 18.92 7.00 11.81
CA PRO A 213 20.33 6.94 12.19
C PRO A 213 20.46 6.74 13.70
N GLU A 214 21.47 5.93 14.12
CA GLU A 214 21.79 5.66 15.53
C GLU A 214 22.04 6.93 16.35
#